data_AF-A0A836V691-F1
#
_entry.id   AF-A0A836V691-F1
#
_cell.length_a   1.000
_cell.length_b   1.000
_cell.length_c   1.000
_cell.angle_alpha   90.00
_cell.angle_beta   90.00
_cell.angle_gamma   90.00
#
_symmetry.space_group_name_H-M   'P 1'
#
loop_
_entity.id
_entity.type
_entity.pdbx_description
1 polymer ?
#
loop_
_entity_poly.entity_id
_entity_poly.type
_entity_poly.pdbx_seq_one_letter_code
_entity_poly.pdbx_strand_id
1 'polypeptide(L)'
;IYPAMQATDIHSLDLDIVHAGMDQRKIHMLVKDVFPKMKWKVPVAVHHKLLPGLTKPTEDKPTDEVAKMSKSDPNTGVFIHNSDDEIRTKIKKGFCEEGSIENNPILEIAKHVVFHEFDTISIERPEKFGGNVSYDNFESLESDFAQKKLHPTDLKQAVGESLVKIVSPVREKLALSDELSDLIKNSY
;
A
#
# COMPACT_ATOMS: atom_id res chain seq x y z
N ILE A 1 -24.08 14.89 -5.75
CA ILE A 1 -24.47 14.90 -4.31
C ILE A 1 -23.34 14.40 -3.42
N TYR A 2 -22.71 13.27 -3.75
CA TYR A 2 -21.65 12.63 -2.93
C TYR A 2 -20.57 13.57 -2.33
N PRO A 3 -19.89 14.47 -3.08
CA PRO A 3 -18.88 15.34 -2.49
C PRO A 3 -19.41 16.31 -1.43
N ALA A 4 -20.66 16.76 -1.57
CA ALA A 4 -21.29 17.64 -0.60
C ALA A 4 -21.67 16.86 0.67
N MET A 5 -22.09 15.60 0.55
CA MET A 5 -22.35 14.74 1.70
C MET A 5 -21.07 14.50 2.51
N GLN A 6 -19.99 14.08 1.85
CA GLN A 6 -18.70 13.86 2.52
C GLN A 6 -18.16 15.13 3.19
N ALA A 7 -18.33 16.29 2.57
CA ALA A 7 -17.99 17.56 3.20
C ALA A 7 -18.89 17.86 4.41
N THR A 8 -20.16 17.51 4.37
CA THR A 8 -21.09 17.72 5.49
C THR A 8 -20.82 16.76 6.63
N ASP A 9 -20.43 15.52 6.35
CA ASP A 9 -20.06 14.52 7.38
C ASP A 9 -18.94 15.04 8.29
N ILE A 10 -17.94 15.70 7.71
CA ILE A 10 -16.84 16.33 8.45
C ILE A 10 -17.35 17.34 9.50
N HIS A 11 -18.35 18.14 9.14
CA HIS A 11 -18.95 19.10 10.05
C HIS A 11 -19.86 18.42 11.07
N SER A 12 -20.72 17.50 10.62
CA SER A 12 -21.69 16.79 11.46
C SER A 12 -21.03 15.93 12.54
N LEU A 13 -19.85 15.38 12.25
CA LEU A 13 -19.04 14.61 13.19
C LEU A 13 -18.09 15.48 14.03
N ASP A 14 -18.14 16.81 13.87
CA ASP A 14 -17.31 17.80 14.57
C ASP A 14 -15.79 17.53 14.52
N LEU A 15 -15.29 17.07 13.37
CA LEU A 15 -13.91 16.63 13.25
C LEU A 15 -12.91 17.80 13.29
N ASP A 16 -11.82 17.64 14.04
CA ASP A 16 -10.67 18.56 14.02
C ASP A 16 -9.62 18.16 12.98
N ILE A 17 -9.47 16.85 12.73
CA ILE A 17 -8.50 16.30 11.79
C ILE A 17 -9.20 15.32 10.85
N VAL A 18 -9.03 15.52 9.55
CA VAL A 18 -9.56 14.63 8.51
C VAL A 18 -8.41 13.93 7.80
N HIS A 19 -8.28 12.62 8.05
CA HIS A 19 -7.23 11.78 7.48
C HIS A 19 -7.78 10.93 6.34
N ALA A 20 -7.20 11.07 5.14
CA ALA A 20 -7.64 10.34 3.95
C ALA A 20 -6.49 10.13 2.95
N GLY A 21 -6.72 9.36 1.89
CA GLY A 21 -5.77 9.23 0.78
C GLY A 21 -5.64 10.54 -0.01
N MET A 22 -4.53 10.69 -0.73
CA MET A 22 -4.25 11.86 -1.59
C MET A 22 -5.34 12.12 -2.66
N ASP A 23 -6.09 11.09 -3.07
CA ASP A 23 -7.22 11.20 -3.99
C ASP A 23 -8.40 12.01 -3.41
N GLN A 24 -8.54 12.05 -2.08
CA GLN A 24 -9.60 12.79 -1.39
C GLN A 24 -9.28 14.28 -1.21
N ARG A 25 -8.08 14.74 -1.63
CA ARG A 25 -7.61 16.12 -1.48
C ARG A 25 -8.59 17.15 -2.06
N LYS A 26 -9.21 16.87 -3.21
CA LYS A 26 -10.15 17.81 -3.86
C LYS A 26 -11.35 18.14 -2.97
N ILE A 27 -11.86 17.14 -2.24
CA ILE A 27 -13.01 17.32 -1.33
C ILE A 27 -12.58 18.13 -0.10
N HIS A 28 -11.40 17.85 0.46
CA HIS A 28 -10.88 18.62 1.59
C HIS A 28 -10.57 20.09 1.20
N MET A 29 -10.24 20.36 -0.07
CA MET A 29 -10.10 21.74 -0.57
C MET A 29 -11.45 22.45 -0.69
N LEU A 30 -12.49 21.76 -1.16
CA LEU A 30 -13.84 22.30 -1.13
C LEU A 30 -14.28 22.65 0.31
N VAL A 31 -14.01 21.77 1.27
CA VAL A 31 -14.28 22.01 2.69
C VAL A 31 -13.60 23.29 3.17
N LYS A 32 -12.32 23.47 2.85
CA LYS A 32 -11.55 24.67 3.21
C LYS A 32 -12.15 25.96 2.64
N ASP A 33 -12.72 25.92 1.44
CA ASP A 33 -13.29 27.09 0.77
C ASP A 33 -14.74 27.40 1.21
N VAL A 34 -15.52 26.38 1.56
CA VAL A 34 -16.96 26.50 1.84
C VAL A 34 -17.23 26.72 3.33
N PHE A 35 -16.54 26.00 4.22
CA PHE A 35 -16.80 26.05 5.66
C PHE A 35 -16.71 27.45 6.26
N PRO A 36 -15.72 28.31 5.91
CA PRO A 36 -15.67 29.68 6.40
C PRO A 36 -16.91 30.51 6.01
N LYS A 37 -17.46 30.31 4.81
CA LYS A 37 -18.65 31.02 4.31
C LYS A 37 -19.91 30.60 5.08
N MET A 38 -19.92 29.38 5.58
CA MET A 38 -20.98 28.82 6.42
C MET A 38 -20.76 29.09 7.92
N LYS A 39 -19.66 29.75 8.29
CA LYS A 39 -19.21 29.95 9.68
C LYS A 39 -18.98 28.63 10.43
N TRP A 40 -18.49 27.61 9.74
CA TRP A 40 -18.15 26.32 10.30
C TRP A 40 -16.64 26.21 10.59
N LYS A 41 -16.29 25.35 11.56
CA LYS A 41 -14.89 25.02 11.93
C LYS A 41 -14.19 24.32 10.76
N VAL A 42 -13.08 24.87 10.29
CA VAL A 42 -12.26 24.24 9.23
C VAL A 42 -11.31 23.20 9.86
N PRO A 43 -11.39 21.92 9.47
CA PRO A 43 -10.49 20.89 10.01
C PRO A 43 -9.10 20.96 9.38
N VAL A 44 -8.13 20.33 10.04
CA VAL A 44 -6.81 20.04 9.46
C VAL A 44 -6.92 18.80 8.57
N ALA A 45 -6.54 18.94 7.30
CA ALA A 45 -6.49 17.81 6.37
C ALA A 45 -5.11 17.16 6.36
N VAL A 46 -5.06 15.85 6.61
CA VAL A 46 -3.86 15.02 6.53
C VAL A 46 -4.07 13.99 5.43
N HIS A 47 -3.12 13.91 4.49
CA HIS A 47 -3.22 13.03 3.34
C HIS A 47 -2.07 12.02 3.31
N HIS A 48 -2.39 10.72 3.22
CA HIS A 48 -1.38 9.68 3.03
C HIS A 48 -1.19 9.31 1.56
N LYS A 49 0.01 8.86 1.21
CA LYS A 49 0.35 8.37 -0.12
C LYS A 49 -0.47 7.12 -0.43
N LEU A 50 -0.96 7.03 -1.66
CA LEU A 50 -1.63 5.82 -2.15
C LEU A 50 -0.59 4.80 -2.57
N LEU A 51 -0.70 3.59 -2.03
CA LEU A 51 0.14 2.48 -2.46
C LEU A 51 -0.22 2.08 -3.91
N PRO A 52 0.79 1.87 -4.77
CA PRO A 52 0.55 1.39 -6.12
C PRO A 52 0.08 -0.07 -6.11
N GLY A 53 -0.66 -0.45 -7.14
CA GLY A 53 -1.01 -1.82 -7.45
C GLY A 53 0.18 -2.62 -7.93
N LEU A 54 0.08 -3.93 -7.82
CA LEU A 54 1.14 -4.87 -8.17
C LEU A 54 1.36 -5.04 -9.68
N THR A 55 0.50 -4.49 -10.53
CA THR A 55 0.61 -4.63 -11.99
C THR A 55 1.55 -3.58 -12.59
N LYS A 56 2.05 -3.86 -13.80
CA LYS A 56 2.91 -2.91 -14.52
C LYS A 56 2.12 -1.60 -14.77
N PRO A 57 2.69 -0.43 -14.45
CA PRO A 57 2.10 0.85 -14.85
C PRO A 57 1.92 0.88 -16.38
N THR A 58 0.71 1.19 -16.85
CA THR A 58 0.48 1.46 -18.28
C THR A 58 1.04 2.84 -18.62
N GLU A 59 1.85 2.93 -19.69
CA GLU A 59 2.52 4.17 -20.14
C GLU A 59 1.55 5.33 -20.46
N ASP A 60 0.27 5.03 -20.69
CA ASP A 60 -0.76 6.03 -21.04
C ASP A 60 -1.36 6.81 -19.86
N LYS A 61 -0.94 6.54 -18.62
CA LYS A 61 -1.47 7.23 -17.44
C LYS A 61 -0.41 8.15 -16.83
N PRO A 62 -0.73 9.44 -16.58
CA PRO A 62 0.20 10.36 -15.95
C PRO A 62 0.67 9.79 -14.61
N THR A 63 1.90 10.11 -14.22
CA THR A 63 2.65 9.64 -13.05
C THR A 63 1.89 9.64 -11.71
N ASP A 64 0.79 10.39 -11.60
CA ASP A 64 -0.09 10.43 -10.42
C ASP A 64 -1.19 9.34 -10.39
N GLU A 65 -1.30 8.55 -11.47
CA GLU A 65 -2.23 7.42 -11.62
C GLU A 65 -1.49 6.10 -11.86
N VAL A 66 -0.36 5.88 -11.16
CA VAL A 66 0.16 4.52 -10.97
C VAL A 66 -1.00 3.65 -10.54
N ALA A 67 -1.26 2.58 -11.30
CA ALA A 67 -2.47 1.76 -11.20
C ALA A 67 -2.76 1.46 -9.73
N LYS A 68 -3.70 2.19 -9.13
CA LYS A 68 -3.99 2.09 -7.70
C LYS A 68 -4.34 0.64 -7.39
N MET A 69 -4.02 0.15 -6.19
CA MET A 69 -4.64 -1.08 -5.71
C MET A 69 -6.15 -0.90 -5.77
N SER A 70 -6.79 -1.58 -6.72
CA SER A 70 -8.23 -1.45 -6.97
C SER A 70 -8.87 -2.78 -6.64
N LYS A 71 -9.99 -2.73 -5.91
CA LYS A 71 -10.82 -3.91 -5.65
C LYS A 71 -11.33 -4.57 -6.94
N SER A 72 -11.37 -3.83 -8.05
CA SER A 72 -11.89 -4.30 -9.34
C SER A 72 -11.03 -5.37 -10.02
N ASP A 73 -9.74 -5.49 -9.68
CA ASP A 73 -8.92 -6.63 -10.10
C ASP A 73 -8.24 -7.25 -8.87
N PRO A 74 -8.71 -8.43 -8.41
CA PRO A 74 -8.18 -9.12 -7.24
C PRO A 74 -6.69 -9.42 -7.32
N ASN A 75 -6.10 -9.44 -8.52
CA ASN A 75 -4.67 -9.70 -8.74
C ASN A 75 -3.80 -8.46 -8.54
N THR A 76 -4.40 -7.26 -8.52
CA THR A 76 -3.65 -5.99 -8.38
C THR A 76 -3.24 -5.65 -6.96
N GLY A 77 -3.81 -6.32 -5.95
CA GLY A 77 -3.56 -5.99 -4.55
C GLY A 77 -3.49 -7.21 -3.63
N VAL A 78 -2.82 -7.01 -2.49
CA VAL A 78 -2.82 -7.96 -1.37
C VAL A 78 -3.92 -7.55 -0.40
N PHE A 79 -4.79 -8.49 -0.02
CA PHE A 79 -5.86 -8.25 0.94
C PHE A 79 -5.52 -8.86 2.30
N ILE A 80 -6.08 -8.27 3.36
CA ILE A 80 -5.87 -8.70 4.76
C ILE A 80 -6.37 -10.11 5.07
N HIS A 81 -7.25 -10.66 4.22
CA HIS A 81 -7.77 -12.03 4.35
C HIS A 81 -7.07 -13.02 3.41
N ASN A 82 -6.07 -12.59 2.63
CA ASN A 82 -5.34 -13.52 1.78
C ASN A 82 -4.54 -14.52 2.62
N SER A 83 -4.47 -15.76 2.13
CA SER A 83 -3.60 -16.78 2.72
C SER A 83 -2.13 -16.44 2.50
N ASP A 84 -1.24 -17.06 3.26
CA ASP A 84 0.20 -16.78 3.12
C ASP A 84 0.70 -17.09 1.71
N ASP A 85 0.20 -18.16 1.10
CA ASP A 85 0.56 -18.56 -0.26
C ASP A 85 0.02 -17.60 -1.31
N GLU A 86 -1.17 -17.04 -1.11
CA GLU A 86 -1.73 -16.00 -1.97
C GLU A 86 -0.88 -14.73 -1.91
N ILE A 87 -0.48 -14.29 -0.70
CA ILE A 87 0.38 -13.12 -0.50
C ILE A 87 1.71 -13.32 -1.24
N ARG A 88 2.39 -14.44 -0.98
CA ARG A 88 3.66 -14.80 -1.65
C ARG A 88 3.51 -14.82 -3.16
N THR A 89 2.44 -15.45 -3.67
CA THR A 89 2.20 -15.58 -5.11
C THR A 89 1.94 -14.24 -5.77
N LYS A 90 1.16 -13.35 -5.13
CA LYS A 90 0.85 -12.02 -5.64
C LYS A 90 2.11 -11.15 -5.68
N ILE A 91 2.89 -11.12 -4.61
CA ILE A 91 4.15 -10.37 -4.56
C ILE A 91 5.16 -10.90 -5.58
N LYS A 92 5.25 -12.23 -5.74
CA LYS A 92 6.11 -12.86 -6.76
C LYS A 92 5.74 -12.40 -8.18
N LYS A 93 4.45 -12.31 -8.48
CA LYS A 93 3.91 -11.84 -9.78
C LYS A 93 3.96 -10.32 -9.95
N GLY A 94 4.12 -9.57 -8.87
CA GLY A 94 4.13 -8.11 -8.89
C GLY A 94 5.22 -7.55 -9.81
N PHE A 95 4.95 -6.40 -10.42
CA PHE A 95 5.91 -5.69 -11.25
C PHE A 95 7.11 -5.24 -10.40
N CYS A 96 8.32 -5.58 -10.83
CA CYS A 96 9.56 -5.17 -10.18
C CYS A 96 10.68 -5.36 -11.19
N GLU A 97 11.07 -4.28 -11.85
CA GLU A 97 12.15 -4.28 -12.83
C GLU A 97 13.49 -4.03 -12.12
N GLU A 98 14.52 -4.79 -12.51
CA GLU A 98 15.83 -4.74 -11.87
C GLU A 98 16.50 -3.38 -12.05
N GLY A 99 16.91 -2.76 -10.94
CA GLY A 99 17.52 -1.43 -10.93
C GLY A 99 16.53 -0.27 -11.11
N SER A 100 15.25 -0.56 -11.38
CA SER A 100 14.21 0.47 -11.53
C SER A 100 13.59 0.79 -10.18
N ILE A 101 13.89 1.99 -9.68
CA ILE A 101 13.33 2.52 -8.41
C ILE A 101 12.00 3.25 -8.62
N GLU A 102 11.82 3.86 -9.79
CA GLU A 102 10.61 4.63 -10.10
C GLU A 102 9.45 3.70 -10.46
N ASN A 103 8.27 3.99 -9.90
CA ASN A 103 7.05 3.22 -10.15
C ASN A 103 7.17 1.71 -9.84
N ASN A 104 8.03 1.34 -8.87
CA ASN A 104 8.21 -0.03 -8.44
C ASN A 104 7.31 -0.36 -7.23
N PRO A 105 6.21 -1.11 -7.41
CA PRO A 105 5.27 -1.36 -6.34
C PRO A 105 5.86 -2.18 -5.19
N ILE A 106 6.85 -3.03 -5.46
CA ILE A 106 7.50 -3.84 -4.41
C ILE A 106 8.35 -2.96 -3.49
N LEU A 107 9.08 -1.99 -4.05
CA LEU A 107 9.83 -1.02 -3.25
C LEU A 107 8.92 -0.09 -2.46
N GLU A 108 7.80 0.34 -3.04
CA GLU A 108 6.81 1.16 -2.35
C GLU A 108 6.16 0.44 -1.16
N ILE A 109 5.84 -0.85 -1.32
CA ILE A 109 5.38 -1.70 -0.21
C ILE A 109 6.48 -1.84 0.83
N ALA A 110 7.73 -2.09 0.42
CA ALA A 110 8.85 -2.19 1.35
C ALA A 110 8.96 -0.90 2.19
N LYS A 111 8.98 0.26 1.54
CA LYS A 111 9.12 1.58 2.18
C LYS A 111 7.99 1.91 3.16
N HIS A 112 6.75 1.75 2.72
CA HIS A 112 5.59 2.30 3.44
C HIS A 112 4.89 1.29 4.34
N VAL A 113 5.14 -0.01 4.16
CA VAL A 113 4.51 -1.08 4.96
C VAL A 113 5.57 -1.83 5.76
N VAL A 114 6.60 -2.36 5.09
CA VAL A 114 7.59 -3.22 5.77
C VAL A 114 8.47 -2.42 6.72
N PHE A 115 9.07 -1.33 6.26
CA PHE A 115 9.90 -0.44 7.10
C PHE A 115 9.08 0.43 8.07
N HIS A 116 7.75 0.44 7.96
CA HIS A 116 6.88 1.03 8.97
C HIS A 116 6.71 0.09 10.17
N GLU A 117 6.57 -1.22 9.92
CA GLU A 117 6.35 -2.21 10.98
C GLU A 117 7.65 -2.78 11.57
N PHE A 118 8.70 -2.90 10.76
CA PHE A 118 9.97 -3.49 11.16
C PHE A 118 11.12 -2.51 10.96
N ASP A 119 12.02 -2.44 11.94
CA ASP A 119 13.23 -1.62 11.85
C ASP A 119 14.23 -2.15 10.81
N THR A 120 14.28 -3.48 10.63
CA THR A 120 15.23 -4.15 9.74
C THR A 120 14.52 -5.17 8.86
N ILE A 121 14.88 -5.23 7.57
CA ILE A 121 14.49 -6.31 6.65
C ILE A 121 15.70 -7.19 6.35
N SER A 122 15.54 -8.51 6.49
CA SER A 122 16.57 -9.50 6.16
C SER A 122 16.24 -10.21 4.85
N ILE A 123 17.20 -10.26 3.94
CA ILE A 123 17.11 -10.90 2.64
C ILE A 123 18.02 -12.12 2.65
N GLU A 124 17.41 -13.29 2.66
CA GLU A 124 18.12 -14.56 2.61
C GLU A 124 18.38 -14.96 1.16
N ARG A 125 19.66 -15.13 0.80
CA ARG A 125 20.05 -15.55 -0.55
C ARG A 125 21.34 -16.37 -0.53
N PRO A 126 21.50 -17.33 -1.47
CA PRO A 126 22.71 -18.14 -1.58
C PRO A 126 23.99 -17.30 -1.67
N GLU A 127 25.12 -17.81 -1.17
CA GLU A 127 26.43 -17.14 -1.23
C GLU A 127 26.84 -16.74 -2.66
N LYS A 128 26.50 -17.58 -3.66
CA LYS A 128 26.73 -17.29 -5.08
C LYS A 128 26.03 -16.02 -5.59
N PHE A 129 25.06 -15.48 -4.86
CA PHE A 129 24.31 -14.26 -5.18
C PHE A 129 24.59 -13.12 -4.17
N GLY A 130 25.68 -13.22 -3.41
CA GLY A 130 26.10 -12.19 -2.45
C GLY A 130 25.78 -12.49 -0.99
N GLY A 131 25.18 -13.65 -0.69
CA GLY A 131 24.89 -14.08 0.68
C GLY A 131 23.80 -13.25 1.38
N ASN A 132 23.41 -13.69 2.58
CA ASN A 132 22.38 -13.00 3.35
C ASN A 132 22.77 -11.55 3.63
N VAL A 133 21.82 -10.64 3.48
CA VAL A 133 21.99 -9.20 3.73
C VAL A 133 20.82 -8.67 4.55
N SER A 134 21.09 -7.75 5.46
CA SER A 134 20.08 -7.06 6.25
C SER A 134 20.17 -5.56 6.03
N TYR A 135 19.03 -4.90 5.90
CA TYR A 135 18.91 -3.46 5.70
C TYR A 135 18.14 -2.84 6.86
N ASP A 136 18.78 -1.90 7.55
CA ASP A 136 18.23 -1.18 8.72
C ASP A 136 17.47 0.10 8.34
N ASN A 137 17.45 0.44 7.06
CA ASN A 137 16.70 1.57 6.53
C ASN A 137 16.40 1.37 5.04
N PHE A 138 15.36 2.04 4.57
CA PHE A 138 14.90 1.90 3.18
C PHE A 138 15.93 2.45 2.18
N GLU A 139 16.65 3.51 2.53
CA GLU A 139 17.61 4.18 1.65
C GLU A 139 18.76 3.24 1.23
N SER A 140 19.24 2.43 2.17
CA SER A 140 20.27 1.41 1.91
C SER A 140 19.77 0.31 0.98
N LEU A 141 18.54 -0.16 1.18
CA LEU A 141 17.89 -1.15 0.32
C LEU A 141 17.65 -0.61 -1.08
N GLU A 142 17.13 0.62 -1.19
CA GLU A 142 16.87 1.30 -2.47
C GLU A 142 18.17 1.52 -3.26
N SER A 143 19.24 1.94 -2.59
CA SER A 143 20.55 2.13 -3.20
C SER A 143 21.13 0.83 -3.76
N ASP A 144 21.09 -0.26 -2.99
CA ASP A 144 21.59 -1.56 -3.46
C ASP A 144 20.74 -2.15 -4.59
N PHE A 145 19.42 -1.94 -4.56
CA PHE A 145 18.54 -2.32 -5.64
C PHE A 145 18.84 -1.52 -6.92
N ALA A 146 18.99 -0.20 -6.82
CA ALA A 146 19.35 0.68 -7.95
C ALA A 146 20.69 0.30 -8.58
N GLN A 147 21.66 -0.12 -7.75
CA GLN A 147 22.98 -0.58 -8.20
C GLN A 147 22.99 -2.03 -8.70
N LYS A 148 21.83 -2.69 -8.78
CA LYS A 148 21.68 -4.10 -9.19
C LYS A 148 22.48 -5.08 -8.33
N LYS A 149 22.76 -4.71 -7.08
CA LYS A 149 23.35 -5.58 -6.06
C LYS A 149 22.31 -6.48 -5.41
N LEU A 150 21.04 -6.08 -5.47
CA LEU A 150 19.90 -6.83 -4.99
C LEU A 150 18.98 -7.18 -6.16
N HIS A 151 18.76 -8.48 -6.39
CA HIS A 151 17.93 -8.97 -7.47
C HIS A 151 16.42 -8.89 -7.10
N PRO A 152 15.52 -8.58 -8.06
CA PRO A 152 14.08 -8.49 -7.81
C PRO A 152 13.46 -9.73 -7.15
N THR A 153 13.94 -10.93 -7.48
CA THR A 153 13.45 -12.18 -6.87
C THR A 153 13.66 -12.20 -5.37
N ASP A 154 14.84 -11.81 -4.92
CA ASP A 154 15.22 -11.85 -3.50
C ASP A 154 14.43 -10.79 -2.72
N LEU A 155 14.32 -9.58 -3.30
CA LEU A 155 13.49 -8.51 -2.76
C LEU A 155 12.02 -8.93 -2.61
N LYS A 156 11.43 -9.51 -3.66
CA LYS A 156 10.04 -9.99 -3.64
C LYS A 156 9.82 -11.06 -2.58
N GLN A 157 10.76 -11.99 -2.43
CA GLN A 157 10.66 -13.03 -1.41
C GLN A 157 10.67 -12.40 -0.01
N ALA A 158 11.63 -11.53 0.28
CA ALA A 158 11.74 -10.86 1.58
C ALA A 158 10.49 -10.02 1.90
N VAL A 159 10.00 -9.22 0.95
CA VAL A 159 8.77 -8.43 1.11
C VAL A 159 7.55 -9.33 1.31
N GLY A 160 7.46 -10.43 0.56
CA GLY A 160 6.37 -11.39 0.70
C GLY A 160 6.31 -12.02 2.10
N GLU A 161 7.45 -12.45 2.64
CA GLU A 161 7.52 -13.00 4.00
C GLU A 161 7.23 -11.95 5.07
N SER A 162 7.71 -10.71 4.89
CA SER A 162 7.37 -9.61 5.80
C SER A 162 5.87 -9.31 5.80
N LEU A 163 5.22 -9.28 4.63
CA LEU A 163 3.78 -9.07 4.54
C LEU A 163 2.99 -10.20 5.19
N VAL A 164 3.43 -11.46 5.03
CA VAL A 164 2.82 -12.60 5.73
C VAL A 164 2.85 -12.36 7.24
N LYS A 165 3.99 -11.97 7.80
CA LYS A 165 4.12 -11.68 9.25
C LYS A 165 3.20 -10.53 9.69
N ILE A 166 3.03 -9.50 8.86
CA ILE A 166 2.16 -8.35 9.16
C ILE A 166 0.68 -8.74 9.12
N VAL A 167 0.27 -9.57 8.14
CA VAL A 167 -1.14 -9.90 7.91
C VAL A 167 -1.62 -11.05 8.78
N SER A 168 -0.75 -12.00 9.15
CA SER A 168 -1.12 -13.19 9.94
C SER A 168 -1.91 -12.86 11.22
N PRO A 169 -1.50 -11.90 12.08
CA PRO A 169 -2.27 -11.57 13.29
C PRO A 169 -3.67 -11.03 13.01
N VAL A 170 -3.85 -10.32 11.88
CA VAL A 170 -5.15 -9.79 11.46
C VAL A 170 -6.04 -10.94 10.99
N ARG A 171 -5.50 -11.84 10.16
CA ARG A 171 -6.23 -12.99 9.63
C ARG A 171 -6.63 -13.98 10.73
N GLU A 172 -5.76 -14.23 11.70
CA GLU A 172 -6.06 -15.06 12.87
C GLU A 172 -7.18 -14.48 13.72
N LYS A 173 -7.17 -13.16 13.96
CA LYS A 173 -8.23 -12.46 14.72
C LYS A 173 -9.55 -12.35 13.98
N LEU A 174 -9.51 -12.28 12.65
CA LEU A 174 -10.72 -12.20 11.82
C LEU A 174 -11.60 -13.44 11.96
N ALA A 175 -11.06 -14.57 12.45
CA ALA A 175 -11.77 -15.83 12.66
C ALA A 175 -12.82 -16.06 11.57
N LEU A 176 -12.34 -16.13 10.31
CA LEU A 176 -13.17 -16.21 9.10
C LEU A 176 -14.09 -17.42 9.22
N SER A 177 -15.29 -17.21 9.79
CA SER A 177 -16.35 -18.21 9.74
C SER A 177 -16.66 -18.47 8.28
N ASP A 178 -17.14 -19.67 7.97
CA ASP A 178 -17.53 -20.02 6.60
C ASP A 178 -18.52 -18.98 6.04
N GLU A 179 -19.43 -18.48 6.89
CA GLU A 179 -20.37 -17.42 6.56
C GLU A 179 -19.70 -16.08 6.20
N LEU A 180 -18.71 -15.62 6.97
CA LEU A 180 -17.99 -14.38 6.68
C LEU A 180 -17.10 -14.52 5.43
N SER A 181 -16.46 -15.69 5.27
CA SER A 181 -15.66 -16.02 4.09
C SER A 181 -16.50 -16.01 2.82
N ASP A 182 -17.70 -16.60 2.86
CA ASP A 182 -18.64 -16.63 1.74
C ASP A 182 -19.20 -15.24 1.43
N LEU A 183 -19.51 -14.44 2.46
CA LEU A 183 -19.91 -13.05 2.27
C LEU A 183 -18.82 -12.21 1.57
N ILE A 184 -17.56 -12.40 1.96
CA ILE A 184 -16.42 -11.72 1.33
C ILE A 184 -16.30 -12.14 -0.14
N LYS A 185 -16.41 -13.44 -0.45
CA LYS A 185 -16.33 -13.91 -1.85
C LYS A 185 -17.47 -13.39 -2.72
N ASN A 186 -18.67 -13.27 -2.16
CA ASN A 186 -19.87 -12.85 -2.88
C ASN A 186 -20.02 -11.32 -3.02
N SER A 187 -19.13 -10.53 -2.40
CA SER A 187 -19.15 -9.05 -2.45
C SER A 187 -18.18 -8.45 -3.49
N TYR A 188 -17.49 -9.30 -4.27
CA TYR A 188 -16.67 -8.92 -5.41
C TYR A 188 -17.43 -8.96 -6.73
#